data_AF-A0A1Z9B6V4-F1
#
_entry.id   AF-A0A1Z9B6V4-F1
#
_cell.length_a   1.000
_cell.length_b   1.000
_cell.length_c   1.000
_cell.angle_alpha   90.00
_cell.angle_beta   90.00
_cell.angle_gamma   90.00
#
_symmetry.space_group_name_H-M   'P 1'
#
loop_
_entity.id
_entity.type
_entity.pdbx_description
1 polymer ?
#
loop_
_entity_poly.entity_id
_entity_poly.type
_entity_poly.pdbx_seq_one_letter_code
_entity_poly.pdbx_strand_id
1 'polypeptide(L)'
;MIEILVFILSLFLLQHAYEPVQKQLEQVTPKFKDLQEHKKYYVVKNLLKATYLAILCLLTIILFGPYWLYDVWPNTLLNSLASMYVSNDVIGLYKIKDLKTSTRLHHYTTMIFLMISYSLDFQESKMAKLMFLYTFASALTFPVNAYLGLRHCFDEDELNDVCGVAYYTYAIVCFINWFLQFYYLEQILWPYYGLISFVVYDDIVLLSWLHKKHTKLNL
;
A
#
# COMPACT_ATOMS: atom_id res chain seq x y z
N MET A 1 12.50 16.96 10.38
CA MET A 1 12.78 15.94 11.43
C MET A 1 11.53 15.28 11.98
N ILE A 2 10.37 15.94 11.99
CA ILE A 2 9.12 15.38 12.53
C ILE A 2 8.70 14.14 11.71
N GLU A 3 8.86 14.19 10.40
CA GLU A 3 8.59 13.10 9.46
C GLU A 3 9.37 11.81 9.77
N ILE A 4 10.63 11.92 10.20
CA ILE A 4 11.43 10.77 10.65
C ILE A 4 10.90 10.21 11.97
N LEU A 5 10.50 11.07 12.91
CA LEU A 5 9.89 10.62 14.16
C LEU A 5 8.56 9.91 13.90
N VAL A 6 7.74 10.43 12.98
CA VAL A 6 6.50 9.80 12.53
C VAL A 6 6.77 8.44 11.88
N PHE A 7 7.82 8.32 11.07
CA PHE A 7 8.25 7.04 10.51
C PHE A 7 8.59 6.02 11.60
N ILE A 8 9.45 6.39 12.55
CA ILE A 8 9.89 5.50 13.65
C ILE A 8 8.72 5.10 14.54
N LEU A 9 7.85 6.06 14.89
CA LEU A 9 6.65 5.79 15.67
C LEU A 9 5.71 4.84 14.93
N SER A 10 5.54 5.02 13.62
CA SER A 10 4.69 4.16 12.79
C SER A 10 5.25 2.74 12.72
N LEU A 11 6.57 2.57 12.58
CA LEU A 11 7.23 1.26 12.65
C LEU A 11 6.96 0.59 14.02
N PHE A 12 7.15 1.34 15.11
CA PHE A 12 6.94 0.84 16.46
C PHE A 12 5.50 0.38 16.69
N LEU A 13 4.52 1.22 16.32
CA LEU A 13 3.10 0.91 16.48
C LEU A 13 2.69 -0.31 15.64
N LEU A 14 3.12 -0.37 14.38
CA LEU A 14 2.84 -1.52 13.52
C LEU A 14 3.44 -2.80 14.10
N GLN A 15 4.70 -2.76 14.56
CA GLN A 15 5.36 -3.92 15.19
C GLN A 15 4.58 -4.44 16.40
N HIS A 16 4.10 -3.55 17.27
CA HIS A 16 3.36 -3.93 18.47
C HIS A 16 1.92 -4.38 18.16
N ALA A 17 1.35 -3.96 17.03
CA ALA A 17 0.01 -4.35 16.62
C ALA A 17 -0.09 -5.81 16.11
N TYR A 18 1.03 -6.46 15.75
CA TYR A 18 1.01 -7.85 15.26
C TYR A 18 0.45 -8.84 16.27
N GLU A 19 0.97 -8.83 17.50
CA GLU A 19 0.58 -9.78 18.54
C GLU A 19 -0.90 -9.70 18.92
N PRO A 20 -1.49 -8.53 19.23
CA PRO A 20 -2.91 -8.45 19.58
C PRO A 20 -3.81 -8.86 18.41
N VAL A 21 -3.48 -8.48 17.18
CA VAL A 21 -4.26 -8.87 15.99
C VAL A 21 -4.18 -10.37 15.76
N GLN A 22 -2.99 -10.97 15.88
CA GLN A 22 -2.83 -12.42 15.76
C GLN A 22 -3.67 -13.16 16.81
N LYS A 23 -3.58 -12.76 18.09
CA LYS A 23 -4.37 -13.36 19.18
C LYS A 23 -5.87 -13.25 18.94
N GLN A 24 -6.34 -12.10 18.47
CA GLN A 24 -7.75 -11.90 18.15
C GLN A 24 -8.20 -12.80 16.99
N LEU A 25 -7.40 -12.93 15.93
CA LEU A 25 -7.73 -13.80 14.80
C LEU A 25 -7.75 -15.29 15.20
N GLU A 26 -6.85 -15.73 16.09
CA GLU A 26 -6.85 -17.11 16.60
C GLU A 26 -8.09 -17.45 17.43
N GLN A 27 -8.71 -16.45 18.07
CA GLN A 27 -9.93 -16.61 18.85
C GLN A 27 -11.19 -16.66 17.99
N VAL A 28 -11.25 -15.81 16.96
CA VAL A 28 -12.49 -15.58 16.19
C VAL A 28 -12.53 -16.41 14.90
N THR A 29 -11.39 -16.84 14.36
CA THR A 29 -11.31 -17.53 13.06
C THR A 29 -10.66 -18.91 13.20
N PRO A 30 -11.44 -20.01 13.20
CA PRO A 30 -10.90 -21.37 13.33
C PRO A 30 -9.84 -21.71 12.28
N LYS A 31 -10.08 -21.38 11.01
CA LYS A 31 -9.10 -21.64 9.93
C LYS A 31 -7.78 -20.94 10.13
N PHE A 32 -7.80 -19.71 10.65
CA PHE A 32 -6.58 -18.96 10.92
C PHE A 32 -5.73 -19.64 12.00
N LYS A 33 -6.37 -20.16 13.04
CA LYS A 33 -5.70 -20.86 14.15
C LYS A 33 -4.87 -22.04 13.67
N ASP A 34 -5.37 -22.77 12.68
CA ASP A 34 -4.74 -23.96 12.10
C ASP A 34 -3.67 -23.64 11.04
N LEU A 35 -3.48 -22.37 10.67
CA LEU A 35 -2.44 -21.98 9.72
C LEU A 35 -1.04 -22.19 10.29
N GLN A 36 -0.09 -22.52 9.41
CA GLN A 36 1.33 -22.47 9.72
C GLN A 36 1.75 -21.04 10.09
N GLU A 37 2.72 -20.91 11.00
CA GLU A 37 3.14 -19.64 11.58
C GLU A 37 3.50 -18.58 10.52
N HIS A 38 4.22 -18.95 9.46
CA HIS A 38 4.56 -18.02 8.38
C HIS A 38 3.33 -17.48 7.63
N LYS A 39 2.26 -18.29 7.48
CA LYS A 39 1.00 -17.86 6.88
C LYS A 39 0.21 -16.96 7.83
N LYS A 40 0.27 -17.20 9.14
CA LYS A 40 -0.32 -16.30 10.15
C LYS A 40 0.28 -14.91 10.04
N TYR A 41 1.61 -14.80 10.00
CA TYR A 41 2.29 -13.51 9.79
C TYR A 41 1.87 -12.84 8.48
N TYR A 42 1.76 -13.61 7.39
CA TYR A 42 1.31 -13.08 6.10
C TYR A 42 -0.10 -12.47 6.19
N VAL A 43 -1.04 -13.19 6.81
CA VAL A 43 -2.42 -12.71 7.00
C VAL A 43 -2.44 -11.46 7.88
N VAL A 44 -1.80 -11.49 9.06
CA VAL A 44 -1.76 -10.36 10.00
C VAL A 44 -1.14 -9.12 9.32
N LYS A 45 -0.05 -9.29 8.57
CA LYS A 45 0.56 -8.19 7.79
C LYS A 45 -0.46 -7.55 6.85
N ASN A 46 -1.17 -8.35 6.07
CA ASN A 46 -2.09 -7.87 5.06
C ASN A 46 -3.31 -7.18 5.68
N LEU A 47 -3.86 -7.71 6.78
CA LEU A 47 -4.98 -7.08 7.48
C LEU A 47 -4.57 -5.77 8.18
N LEU A 48 -3.42 -5.76 8.86
CA LEU A 48 -2.86 -4.53 9.44
C LEU A 48 -2.63 -3.46 8.36
N LYS A 49 -1.99 -3.84 7.24
CA LYS A 49 -1.75 -2.94 6.12
C LYS A 49 -3.05 -2.40 5.54
N ALA A 50 -4.08 -3.23 5.37
CA ALA A 50 -5.37 -2.79 4.87
C ALA A 50 -6.02 -1.73 5.76
N THR A 51 -6.11 -1.99 7.08
CA THR A 51 -6.66 -1.04 8.04
C THR A 51 -5.84 0.24 8.11
N TYR A 52 -4.51 0.10 8.12
CA TYR A 52 -3.61 1.24 8.19
C TYR A 52 -3.72 2.13 6.95
N LEU A 53 -3.75 1.55 5.75
CA LEU A 53 -3.92 2.30 4.50
C LEU A 53 -5.29 2.96 4.40
N ALA A 54 -6.36 2.31 4.88
CA ALA A 54 -7.69 2.92 4.94
C ALA A 54 -7.70 4.17 5.84
N ILE A 55 -7.11 4.07 7.03
CA ILE A 55 -6.94 5.22 7.94
C ILE A 55 -6.08 6.30 7.28
N LEU A 56 -4.98 5.91 6.63
CA LEU A 56 -4.09 6.84 5.95
C LEU A 56 -4.81 7.61 4.84
N CYS A 57 -5.66 6.94 4.04
CA CYS A 57 -6.48 7.60 3.03
C CYS A 57 -7.40 8.66 3.64
N LEU A 58 -8.09 8.32 4.74
CA LEU A 58 -8.95 9.25 5.44
C LEU A 58 -8.16 10.45 5.99
N LEU A 59 -7.01 10.21 6.61
CA LEU A 59 -6.12 11.26 7.10
C LEU A 59 -5.62 12.15 5.97
N THR A 60 -5.23 11.59 4.83
CA THR A 60 -4.82 12.38 3.67
C THR A 60 -5.96 13.27 3.18
N ILE A 61 -7.18 12.73 3.04
CA ILE A 61 -8.33 13.52 2.59
C ILE A 61 -8.64 14.66 3.57
N ILE A 62 -8.66 14.39 4.87
CA ILE A 62 -9.01 15.37 5.90
C ILE A 62 -7.92 16.44 6.06
N LEU A 63 -6.64 16.03 6.13
CA LEU A 63 -5.54 16.92 6.46
C LEU A 63 -4.97 17.63 5.24
N PHE A 64 -4.86 16.94 4.09
CA PHE A 64 -4.29 17.52 2.86
C PHE A 64 -5.35 18.05 1.90
N GLY A 65 -6.58 17.52 1.92
CA GLY A 65 -7.66 17.96 1.03
C GLY A 65 -7.88 19.48 0.99
N PRO A 66 -7.94 20.19 2.15
CA PRO A 66 -8.05 21.64 2.16
C PRO A 66 -6.87 22.36 1.48
N TYR A 67 -5.64 21.91 1.70
CA TYR A 67 -4.45 22.52 1.09
C TYR A 67 -4.44 22.34 -0.42
N TRP A 68 -4.85 21.16 -0.90
CA TRP A 68 -4.94 20.87 -2.33
C TRP A 68 -5.89 21.83 -3.07
N LEU A 69 -7.01 22.21 -2.44
CA LEU A 69 -7.97 23.18 -3.01
C LEU A 69 -7.37 24.59 -3.22
N TYR A 70 -6.32 24.94 -2.48
CA TYR A 70 -5.61 26.21 -2.60
C TYR A 70 -4.26 26.08 -3.30
N ASP A 71 -3.98 24.93 -3.94
CA ASP A 71 -2.69 24.58 -4.56
C ASP A 71 -1.48 24.74 -3.62
N VAL A 72 -1.68 24.43 -2.34
CA VAL A 72 -0.62 24.41 -1.33
C VAL A 72 -0.20 22.96 -1.10
N TRP A 73 1.11 22.72 -1.12
CA TRP A 73 1.71 21.38 -0.98
C TRP A 73 2.64 21.35 0.24
N PRO A 74 2.09 21.19 1.47
CA PRO A 74 2.85 21.29 2.69
C PRO A 74 3.82 20.10 2.86
N ASN A 75 5.11 20.37 2.63
CA ASN A 75 6.19 19.39 2.69
C ASN A 75 6.17 18.48 3.93
N THR A 76 6.03 19.06 5.13
CA THR A 76 6.06 18.28 6.37
C THR A 76 4.90 17.29 6.46
N LEU A 77 3.68 17.72 6.10
CA LEU A 77 2.50 16.86 6.12
C LEU A 77 2.64 15.72 5.11
N LEU A 78 3.01 16.04 3.87
CA LEU A 78 3.12 15.07 2.78
C LEU A 78 4.24 14.05 3.04
N ASN A 79 5.37 14.51 3.55
CA ASN A 79 6.44 13.61 3.99
C ASN A 79 6.01 12.73 5.17
N SER A 80 5.31 13.27 6.18
CA SER A 80 4.77 12.44 7.27
C SER A 80 3.79 11.38 6.80
N LEU A 81 2.88 11.70 5.87
CA LEU A 81 1.95 10.74 5.28
C LEU A 81 2.71 9.67 4.47
N ALA A 82 3.73 10.06 3.70
CA ALA A 82 4.59 9.12 2.99
C ALA A 82 5.37 8.20 3.94
N SER A 83 5.89 8.75 5.05
CA SER A 83 6.54 7.96 6.12
C SER A 83 5.61 6.88 6.66
N MET A 84 4.37 7.24 6.98
CA MET A 84 3.33 6.31 7.46
C MET A 84 3.01 5.23 6.42
N TYR A 85 2.90 5.59 5.14
CA TYR A 85 2.70 4.61 4.07
C TYR A 85 3.86 3.59 4.04
N VAL A 86 5.09 4.07 3.95
CA VAL A 86 6.29 3.24 3.73
C VAL A 86 6.65 2.41 4.96
N SER A 87 6.28 2.84 6.18
CA SER A 87 6.52 2.01 7.37
C SER A 87 5.83 0.64 7.29
N ASN A 88 4.68 0.54 6.62
CA ASN A 88 4.00 -0.75 6.38
C ASN A 88 4.83 -1.68 5.49
N ASP A 89 5.43 -1.12 4.44
CA ASP A 89 6.27 -1.87 3.50
C ASP A 89 7.54 -2.38 4.18
N VAL A 90 8.17 -1.54 5.02
CA VAL A 90 9.37 -1.89 5.77
C VAL A 90 9.10 -2.98 6.80
N ILE A 91 8.01 -2.87 7.59
CA ILE A 91 7.62 -3.94 8.52
C ILE A 91 7.28 -5.23 7.75
N GLY A 92 6.65 -5.11 6.58
CA GLY A 92 6.39 -6.24 5.69
C GLY A 92 7.66 -6.98 5.27
N LEU A 93 8.69 -6.23 4.82
CA LEU A 93 10.02 -6.78 4.49
C LEU A 93 10.71 -7.43 5.69
N TYR A 94 10.56 -6.86 6.89
CA TYR A 94 11.19 -7.37 8.10
C TYR A 94 10.52 -8.64 8.61
N LYS A 95 9.17 -8.70 8.62
CA LYS A 95 8.41 -9.81 9.20
C LYS A 95 8.20 -10.99 8.26
N ILE A 96 8.09 -10.75 6.95
CA ILE A 96 7.77 -11.80 5.98
C ILE A 96 9.02 -12.17 5.18
N LYS A 97 9.58 -13.34 5.46
CA LYS A 97 10.77 -13.85 4.78
C LYS A 97 10.50 -14.22 3.31
N ASP A 98 9.31 -14.76 3.04
CA ASP A 98 8.96 -15.33 1.74
C ASP A 98 8.04 -14.41 0.91
N LEU A 99 8.42 -13.13 0.82
CA LEU A 99 7.76 -12.20 -0.12
C LEU A 99 8.17 -12.51 -1.56
N LYS A 100 7.22 -12.42 -2.48
CA LYS A 100 7.51 -12.46 -3.92
C LYS A 100 8.53 -11.40 -4.29
N THR A 101 9.42 -11.73 -5.22
CA THR A 101 10.49 -10.82 -5.67
C THR A 101 9.95 -9.48 -6.19
N SER A 102 8.84 -9.50 -6.93
CA SER A 102 8.18 -8.27 -7.42
C SER A 102 7.77 -7.34 -6.26
N THR A 103 7.14 -7.90 -5.23
CA THR A 103 6.68 -7.16 -4.05
C THR A 103 7.85 -6.65 -3.21
N ARG A 104 8.96 -7.40 -3.15
CA ARG A 104 10.20 -6.93 -2.49
C ARG A 104 10.79 -5.74 -3.23
N LEU A 105 10.88 -5.80 -4.55
CA LEU A 105 11.35 -4.69 -5.38
C LEU A 105 10.45 -3.46 -5.23
N HIS A 106 9.12 -3.65 -5.22
CA HIS A 106 8.16 -2.60 -4.90
C HIS A 106 8.49 -1.94 -3.56
N HIS A 107 8.65 -2.70 -2.48
CA HIS A 107 8.94 -2.16 -1.15
C HIS A 107 10.29 -1.44 -1.05
N TYR A 108 11.32 -1.93 -1.77
CA TYR A 108 12.59 -1.19 -1.85
C TYR A 108 12.44 0.12 -2.63
N THR A 109 11.69 0.12 -3.73
CA THR A 109 11.40 1.34 -4.49
C THR A 109 10.64 2.36 -3.64
N THR A 110 9.62 1.96 -2.88
CA THR A 110 8.87 2.89 -2.03
C THR A 110 9.74 3.47 -0.91
N MET A 111 10.67 2.68 -0.35
CA MET A 111 11.66 3.17 0.60
C MET A 111 12.63 4.18 -0.02
N ILE A 112 13.15 3.91 -1.23
CA ILE A 112 14.01 4.86 -1.96
C ILE A 112 13.26 6.15 -2.23
N PHE A 113 12.01 6.06 -2.68
CA PHE A 113 11.14 7.20 -2.91
C PHE A 113 10.90 8.03 -1.65
N LEU A 114 10.72 7.42 -0.47
CA LEU A 114 10.63 8.18 0.78
C LEU A 114 11.92 8.97 1.07
N MET A 115 13.08 8.35 0.86
CA MET A 115 14.36 9.05 1.09
C MET A 115 14.55 10.22 0.12
N ILE A 116 14.11 10.07 -1.13
CA ILE A 116 14.11 11.14 -2.11
C ILE A 116 13.08 12.23 -1.75
N SER A 117 11.89 11.87 -1.25
CA SER A 117 10.86 12.87 -0.93
C SER A 117 11.28 13.81 0.19
N TYR A 118 12.13 13.35 1.13
CA TYR A 118 12.69 14.22 2.17
C TYR A 118 13.61 15.32 1.65
N SER A 119 14.14 15.20 0.42
CA SER A 119 14.99 16.22 -0.19
C SER A 119 14.29 17.06 -1.26
N LEU A 120 13.03 16.76 -1.58
CA LEU A 120 12.26 17.48 -2.59
C LEU A 120 11.27 18.45 -1.93
N ASP A 121 11.07 19.60 -2.58
CA ASP A 121 9.97 20.51 -2.26
C ASP A 121 8.71 20.11 -3.02
N PHE A 122 7.67 19.67 -2.33
CA PHE A 122 6.39 19.29 -2.94
C PHE A 122 5.67 20.44 -3.62
N GLN A 123 5.93 21.70 -3.27
CA GLN A 123 5.32 22.86 -3.93
C GLN A 123 5.84 23.01 -5.37
N GLU A 124 7.14 22.84 -5.55
CA GLU A 124 7.84 23.12 -6.82
C GLU A 124 8.12 21.84 -7.63
N SER A 125 8.41 20.73 -6.95
CA SER A 125 8.85 19.49 -7.60
C SER A 125 7.68 18.71 -8.16
N LYS A 126 7.57 18.71 -9.49
CA LYS A 126 6.66 17.84 -10.23
C LYS A 126 6.87 16.36 -9.89
N MET A 127 8.12 15.92 -9.71
CA MET A 127 8.44 14.55 -9.31
C MET A 127 7.81 14.21 -7.94
N ALA A 128 7.94 15.11 -6.96
CA ALA A 128 7.36 14.90 -5.63
C ALA A 128 5.83 14.81 -5.69
N LYS A 129 5.17 15.69 -6.46
CA LYS A 129 3.72 15.64 -6.68
C LYS A 129 3.29 14.32 -7.33
N LEU A 130 4.00 13.84 -8.35
CA LEU A 130 3.71 12.54 -9.00
C LEU A 130 3.94 11.35 -8.07
N MET A 131 4.99 11.38 -7.24
CA MET A 131 5.23 10.38 -6.21
C MET A 131 4.07 10.34 -5.21
N PHE A 132 3.64 11.50 -4.70
CA PHE A 132 2.50 11.57 -3.79
C PHE A 132 1.22 11.03 -4.41
N LEU A 133 0.90 11.44 -5.64
CA LEU A 133 -0.29 10.95 -6.35
C LEU A 133 -0.27 9.43 -6.50
N TYR A 134 0.89 8.87 -6.86
CA TYR A 134 1.03 7.42 -6.95
C TYR A 134 0.86 6.75 -5.59
N THR A 135 1.51 7.26 -4.54
CA THR A 135 1.41 6.71 -3.18
C THR A 135 -0.03 6.76 -2.66
N PHE A 136 -0.73 7.88 -2.87
CA PHE A 136 -2.13 8.00 -2.46
C PHE A 136 -3.04 7.05 -3.24
N ALA A 137 -2.85 6.93 -4.56
CA ALA A 137 -3.54 5.93 -5.37
C ALA A 137 -3.30 4.51 -4.84
N SER A 138 -2.04 4.13 -4.57
CA SER A 138 -1.70 2.83 -3.99
C SER A 138 -2.29 2.60 -2.59
N ALA A 139 -2.54 3.66 -1.81
CA ALA A 139 -3.22 3.53 -0.53
C ALA A 139 -4.73 3.23 -0.68
N LEU A 140 -5.38 3.83 -1.69
CA LEU A 140 -6.82 3.60 -1.98
C LEU A 140 -7.12 2.13 -2.33
N THR A 141 -6.12 1.37 -2.77
CA THR A 141 -6.24 -0.05 -3.07
C THR A 141 -6.11 -0.94 -1.83
N PHE A 142 -6.32 -0.39 -0.62
CA PHE A 142 -6.33 -1.14 0.64
C PHE A 142 -7.24 -2.38 0.65
N PRO A 143 -8.39 -2.45 -0.07
CA PRO A 143 -9.22 -3.67 -0.09
C PRO A 143 -8.47 -4.88 -0.66
N VAL A 144 -7.47 -4.67 -1.53
CA VAL A 144 -6.61 -5.76 -2.03
C VAL A 144 -5.86 -6.42 -0.89
N ASN A 145 -5.26 -5.63 0.01
CA ASN A 145 -4.57 -6.19 1.17
C ASN A 145 -5.55 -6.88 2.11
N ALA A 146 -6.77 -6.37 2.29
CA ALA A 146 -7.80 -7.06 3.07
C ALA A 146 -8.11 -8.44 2.48
N TYR A 147 -8.39 -8.54 1.19
CA TYR A 147 -8.65 -9.80 0.50
C TYR A 147 -7.48 -10.79 0.59
N LEU A 148 -6.24 -10.31 0.38
CA LEU A 148 -5.03 -11.14 0.48
C LEU A 148 -4.87 -11.80 1.85
N GLY A 149 -5.28 -11.12 2.93
CA GLY A 149 -5.32 -11.69 4.28
C GLY A 149 -6.52 -12.63 4.47
N LEU A 150 -7.73 -12.12 4.22
CA LEU A 150 -9.00 -12.81 4.51
C LEU A 150 -9.16 -14.14 3.77
N ARG A 151 -8.61 -14.29 2.56
CA ARG A 151 -8.69 -15.53 1.77
C ARG A 151 -8.06 -16.77 2.44
N HIS A 152 -7.27 -16.57 3.49
CA HIS A 152 -6.70 -17.67 4.28
C HIS A 152 -7.50 -17.95 5.56
N CYS A 153 -8.47 -17.09 5.87
CA CYS A 153 -9.31 -17.14 7.06
C CYS A 153 -10.71 -17.68 6.77
N PHE A 154 -11.22 -17.51 5.54
CA PHE A 154 -12.60 -17.83 5.15
C PHE A 154 -12.64 -18.71 3.90
N ASP A 155 -13.80 -19.31 3.62
CA ASP A 155 -14.00 -20.03 2.35
C ASP A 155 -14.04 -19.06 1.17
N GLU A 156 -13.70 -19.58 -0.02
CA GLU A 156 -13.63 -18.74 -1.21
C GLU A 156 -15.01 -18.15 -1.60
N ASP A 157 -16.07 -18.93 -1.40
CA ASP A 157 -17.44 -18.55 -1.71
C ASP A 157 -17.92 -17.37 -0.84
N GLU A 158 -17.47 -17.32 0.42
CA GLU A 158 -17.78 -16.23 1.36
C GLU A 158 -17.09 -14.91 0.99
N LEU A 159 -16.07 -14.97 0.13
CA LEU A 159 -15.21 -13.83 -0.21
C LEU A 159 -15.38 -13.36 -1.65
N ASN A 160 -16.39 -13.83 -2.39
CA ASN A 160 -16.60 -13.43 -3.78
C ASN A 160 -16.77 -11.90 -3.90
N ASP A 161 -17.64 -11.31 -3.08
CA ASP A 161 -17.87 -9.85 -3.07
C ASP A 161 -16.59 -9.08 -2.69
N VAL A 162 -15.85 -9.56 -1.69
CA VAL A 162 -14.59 -8.95 -1.25
C VAL A 162 -13.54 -9.02 -2.36
N CYS A 163 -13.48 -10.13 -3.09
CA CYS A 163 -12.62 -10.30 -4.26
C CYS A 163 -12.99 -9.33 -5.37
N GLY A 164 -14.29 -9.18 -5.66
CA GLY A 164 -14.81 -8.22 -6.64
C GLY A 164 -14.44 -6.78 -6.28
N VAL A 165 -14.70 -6.36 -5.04
CA VAL A 165 -14.33 -5.02 -4.56
C VAL A 165 -12.82 -4.79 -4.68
N ALA A 166 -12.00 -5.76 -4.25
CA ALA A 166 -10.55 -5.67 -4.39
C ALA A 166 -10.11 -5.55 -5.86
N TYR A 167 -10.66 -6.36 -6.75
CA TYR A 167 -10.31 -6.35 -8.17
C TYR A 167 -10.71 -5.05 -8.87
N TYR A 168 -11.98 -4.64 -8.78
CA TYR A 168 -12.47 -3.45 -9.49
C TYR A 168 -11.84 -2.16 -8.94
N THR A 169 -11.72 -2.02 -7.62
CA THR A 169 -11.06 -0.86 -7.01
C THR A 169 -9.62 -0.77 -7.50
N TYR A 170 -8.90 -1.90 -7.51
CA TYR A 170 -7.50 -1.89 -7.93
C TYR A 170 -7.33 -1.59 -9.42
N ALA A 171 -8.16 -2.21 -10.27
CA ALA A 171 -8.13 -1.98 -11.71
C ALA A 171 -8.35 -0.51 -12.08
N ILE A 172 -9.39 0.12 -11.50
CA ILE A 172 -9.73 1.52 -11.76
C ILE A 172 -8.62 2.44 -11.28
N VAL A 173 -8.12 2.23 -10.05
CA VAL A 173 -7.08 3.08 -9.47
C VAL A 173 -5.76 2.96 -10.22
N CYS A 174 -5.33 1.75 -10.58
CA CYS A 174 -4.14 1.55 -11.42
C CYS A 174 -4.30 2.24 -12.77
N PHE A 175 -5.44 2.08 -13.44
CA PHE A 175 -5.69 2.70 -14.73
C PHE A 175 -5.58 4.23 -14.67
N ILE A 176 -6.27 4.86 -13.71
CA ILE A 176 -6.23 6.32 -13.53
C ILE A 176 -4.80 6.77 -13.19
N ASN A 177 -4.13 6.09 -12.27
CA ASN A 177 -2.80 6.46 -11.84
C ASN A 177 -1.79 6.35 -12.98
N TRP A 178 -1.77 5.24 -13.73
CA TRP A 178 -0.88 5.07 -14.88
C TRP A 178 -1.17 6.06 -16.00
N PHE A 179 -2.44 6.37 -16.24
CA PHE A 179 -2.82 7.42 -17.18
C PHE A 179 -2.23 8.79 -16.76
N LEU A 180 -2.34 9.16 -15.49
CA LEU A 180 -1.74 10.40 -14.97
C LEU A 180 -0.21 10.40 -15.11
N GLN A 181 0.46 9.29 -14.79
CA GLN A 181 1.91 9.17 -14.95
C GLN A 181 2.36 9.34 -16.39
N PHE A 182 1.59 8.77 -17.33
CA PHE A 182 1.85 8.88 -18.76
C PHE A 182 1.56 10.29 -19.31
N TYR A 183 0.46 10.91 -18.86
CA TYR A 183 0.10 12.28 -19.26
C TYR A 183 1.17 13.31 -18.89
N TYR A 184 1.84 13.11 -17.75
CA TYR A 184 2.88 14.02 -17.25
C TYR A 184 4.31 13.62 -17.64
N LEU A 185 4.49 12.70 -18.59
CA LEU A 185 5.78 12.16 -19.03
C LEU A 185 6.73 13.27 -19.53
N GLU A 186 7.89 13.37 -18.91
CA GLU A 186 8.96 14.30 -19.28
C GLU A 186 10.34 13.63 -19.22
N GLN A 187 11.26 14.07 -20.07
CA GLN A 187 12.61 13.47 -20.16
C GLN A 187 13.41 13.60 -18.87
N ILE A 188 13.30 14.74 -18.19
CA ILE A 188 14.00 14.99 -16.92
C ILE A 188 13.57 14.01 -15.80
N LEU A 189 12.40 13.37 -15.93
CA LEU A 189 11.84 12.43 -14.98
C LEU A 189 12.14 10.96 -15.33
N TRP A 190 12.96 10.67 -16.34
CA TRP A 190 13.29 9.29 -16.71
C TRP A 190 13.85 8.43 -15.56
N PRO A 191 14.71 8.93 -14.65
CA PRO A 191 15.14 8.14 -13.50
C PRO A 191 13.97 7.75 -12.57
N TYR A 192 13.01 8.65 -12.38
CA TYR A 192 11.79 8.36 -11.63
C TYR A 192 10.95 7.27 -12.32
N TYR A 193 10.74 7.38 -13.63
CA TYR A 193 9.98 6.36 -14.39
C TYR A 193 10.67 5.00 -14.42
N GLY A 194 12.01 4.99 -14.45
CA GLY A 194 12.79 3.76 -14.30
C GLY A 194 12.50 3.06 -12.97
N LEU A 195 12.53 3.80 -11.85
CA LEU A 195 12.24 3.23 -10.53
C LEU A 195 10.77 2.81 -10.37
N ILE A 196 9.82 3.62 -10.83
CA ILE A 196 8.39 3.31 -10.67
C ILE A 196 7.94 2.12 -11.51
N SER A 197 8.69 1.78 -12.57
CA SER A 197 8.41 0.57 -13.37
C SER A 197 8.41 -0.71 -12.52
N PHE A 198 9.20 -0.78 -11.44
CA PHE A 198 9.18 -1.92 -10.51
C PHE A 198 7.86 -2.01 -9.73
N VAL A 199 7.28 -0.86 -9.38
CA VAL A 199 5.97 -0.77 -8.72
C VAL A 199 4.88 -1.17 -9.71
N VAL A 200 4.90 -0.63 -10.92
CA VAL A 200 3.96 -0.99 -12.00
C VAL A 200 4.01 -2.48 -12.33
N TYR A 201 5.20 -3.07 -12.36
CA TYR A 201 5.36 -4.50 -12.61
C TYR A 201 4.69 -5.36 -11.52
N ASP A 202 4.88 -5.04 -10.24
CA ASP A 202 4.18 -5.73 -9.15
C ASP A 202 2.67 -5.55 -9.25
N ASP A 203 2.21 -4.35 -9.60
CA ASP A 203 0.79 -4.04 -9.78
C ASP A 203 0.16 -4.90 -10.89
N ILE A 204 0.83 -5.02 -12.05
CA ILE A 204 0.36 -5.86 -13.17
C ILE A 204 0.29 -7.33 -12.75
N VAL A 205 1.31 -7.84 -12.05
CA VAL A 205 1.35 -9.23 -11.57
C VAL A 205 0.20 -9.50 -10.60
N LEU A 206 -0.05 -8.58 -9.66
CA LEU A 206 -1.10 -8.74 -8.67
C LEU A 206 -2.50 -8.58 -9.28
N LEU A 207 -2.70 -7.61 -10.16
CA LEU A 207 -3.97 -7.39 -10.86
C LEU A 207 -4.32 -8.58 -11.77
N SER A 208 -3.33 -9.13 -12.48
CA SER A 208 -3.52 -10.33 -13.30
C SER A 208 -3.92 -11.55 -12.47
N TRP A 209 -3.34 -11.70 -11.27
CA TRP A 209 -3.72 -12.76 -10.34
C TRP A 209 -5.14 -12.57 -9.79
N LEU A 210 -5.50 -11.35 -9.39
CA LEU A 210 -6.84 -11.01 -8.91
C LEU A 210 -7.91 -11.22 -9.98
N HIS A 211 -7.64 -10.82 -11.22
CA HIS A 211 -8.57 -11.01 -12.33
C HIS A 211 -8.88 -12.51 -12.55
N LYS A 212 -7.85 -13.35 -12.64
CA LYS A 212 -8.02 -14.81 -12.76
C LYS A 212 -8.83 -15.38 -11.59
N LYS A 213 -8.60 -14.87 -10.38
CA LYS A 213 -9.29 -15.32 -9.18
C LYS A 213 -10.77 -14.94 -9.21
N HIS A 214 -11.07 -13.67 -9.51
CA HIS A 214 -12.43 -13.16 -9.61
C HIS A 214 -13.24 -13.87 -10.72
N THR A 215 -12.64 -14.10 -11.89
CA THR A 215 -13.31 -14.83 -12.97
C THR A 215 -13.65 -16.26 -12.55
N LYS A 216 -12.76 -16.94 -11.81
CA LYS A 216 -13.02 -18.30 -11.33
C LYS A 216 -14.17 -18.38 -10.32
N LEU A 217 -14.36 -17.36 -9.49
CA LEU A 217 -15.44 -17.34 -8.47
C LEU A 217 -16.82 -17.03 -9.05
N ASN A 218 -16.89 -16.52 -10.28
CA ASN A 218 -18.13 -16.18 -10.97
C ASN A 218 -18.52 -17.18 -12.08
N LEU A 219 -17.80 -18.31 -12.19
CA LEU A 219 -18.08 -19.43 -13.09
C LEU A 219 -18.67 -20.60 -12.29
#